data_AF-A0A1V2T920-F1
#
_entry.id   AF-A0A1V2T920-F1
#
_cell.length_a   1.000
_cell.length_b   1.000
_cell.length_c   1.000
_cell.angle_alpha   90.00
_cell.angle_beta   90.00
_cell.angle_gamma   90.00
#
_symmetry.space_group_name_H-M   'P 1'
#
loop_
_entity.id
_entity.type
_entity.pdbx_description
1 polymer ?
#
loop_
_entity_poly.entity_id
_entity_poly.type
_entity_poly.pdbx_seq_one_letter_code
_entity_poly.pdbx_strand_id
1 'polypeptide(L)'
;LLILAMFEGFFGYSLPDDLLSGTGLRAAFSGITIGIPVIGTWMHWLIFNGDFPGDIIIPRLYVAHVLLVPGIMLALIAAHVAIVWYQKHTQFPGPGRTENNVVGARIVPVFAADQGAFFAFTLGFIGLMGGVMTINPIWNLGPYNPSQVSAGSQPDFYMMWTDGMARLMPAWELYLGPYTIPGAFWVALVMGLVFTVLIAYPWIERKLTGDTARHNLLQRPRDVPVRTGIGAMAITFYLVLTLSCINDIIALKFDISLNATTWIGRIGLLLGPPIAYFLTYRFCLGLQRSDRAVLEHGIETGVIKRLPHGEYIEVHQPLGPVDEYGHPIPLEYQGAMVPKKMNKLGAAGQPGTGSFLRPDPWQESEQHFANELEEEHKQLTALKKVQERADIDEH
;
A
#
# COMPACT_ATOMS: atom_id res chain seq x y z
N LEU A 1 -7.17 -10.22 8.86
CA LEU A 1 -5.77 -9.93 9.27
C LEU A 1 -5.58 -8.44 9.57
N LEU A 2 -5.78 -7.51 8.63
CA LEU A 2 -5.63 -6.07 8.87
C LEU A 2 -6.37 -5.55 10.12
N ILE A 3 -7.68 -5.80 10.20
CA ILE A 3 -8.52 -5.36 11.33
C ILE A 3 -8.00 -5.93 12.65
N LEU A 4 -7.61 -7.21 12.66
CA LEU A 4 -7.03 -7.85 13.86
C LEU A 4 -5.71 -7.22 14.24
N ALA A 5 -4.81 -6.95 13.29
CA ALA A 5 -3.53 -6.31 13.57
C ALA A 5 -3.68 -4.90 14.16
N MET A 6 -4.69 -4.14 13.69
CA MET A 6 -4.99 -2.82 14.27
C MET A 6 -5.43 -2.92 15.73
N PHE A 7 -6.37 -3.82 16.05
CA PHE A 7 -6.83 -4.01 17.43
C PHE A 7 -5.79 -4.69 18.31
N GLU A 8 -5.01 -5.63 17.76
CA GLU A 8 -3.93 -6.31 18.48
C GLU A 8 -2.87 -5.32 18.92
N GLY A 9 -2.42 -4.44 18.02
CA GLY A 9 -1.47 -3.38 18.35
C GLY A 9 -2.05 -2.42 19.39
N PHE A 10 -3.34 -2.05 19.21
CA PHE A 10 -4.05 -1.21 20.16
C PHE A 10 -4.10 -1.82 21.57
N PHE A 11 -4.35 -3.13 21.68
CA PHE A 11 -4.32 -3.83 22.96
C PHE A 11 -2.90 -3.88 23.53
N GLY A 12 -1.88 -4.10 22.70
CA GLY A 12 -0.49 -4.21 23.11
C GLY A 12 0.06 -2.95 23.74
N TYR A 13 -0.09 -1.79 23.10
CA TYR A 13 0.41 -0.52 23.65
C TYR A 13 -0.39 -0.04 24.87
N SER A 14 -1.60 -0.59 25.08
CA SER A 14 -2.45 -0.30 26.24
C SER A 14 -2.10 -1.11 27.49
N LEU A 15 -1.35 -2.21 27.36
CA LEU A 15 -0.99 -3.07 28.50
C LEU A 15 -0.13 -2.39 29.58
N PRO A 16 0.83 -1.49 29.25
CA PRO A 16 1.62 -0.80 30.26
C PRO A 16 0.82 0.14 31.17
N ASP A 17 -0.43 0.48 30.80
CA ASP A 17 -1.32 1.40 31.53
C ASP A 17 -0.64 2.73 31.86
N ASP A 18 0.10 3.27 30.88
CA ASP A 18 0.70 4.60 30.96
C ASP A 18 -0.36 5.69 30.69
N LEU A 19 -0.06 6.94 31.08
CA LEU A 19 -1.01 8.05 30.98
C LEU A 19 -1.54 8.29 29.55
N LEU A 20 -0.70 8.11 28.53
CA LEU A 20 -1.08 8.32 27.13
C LEU A 20 -2.02 7.20 26.66
N SER A 21 -1.64 5.94 26.91
CA SER A 21 -2.42 4.79 26.48
C SER A 21 -3.73 4.64 27.23
N GLY A 22 -3.76 4.91 28.54
CA GLY A 22 -4.99 4.91 29.33
C GLY A 22 -5.98 6.00 28.90
N THR A 23 -5.50 7.17 28.45
CA THR A 23 -6.36 8.19 27.83
C THR A 23 -6.94 7.70 26.51
N GLY A 24 -6.14 6.97 25.71
CA GLY A 24 -6.60 6.29 24.51
C GLY A 24 -7.69 5.24 24.77
N LEU A 25 -7.53 4.41 25.81
CA LEU A 25 -8.56 3.46 26.26
C LEU A 25 -9.85 4.16 26.69
N ARG A 26 -9.73 5.29 27.39
CA ARG A 26 -10.90 6.10 27.77
C ARG A 26 -11.62 6.66 26.54
N ALA A 27 -10.91 7.25 25.59
CA ALA A 27 -11.50 7.83 24.40
C ALA A 27 -12.10 6.76 23.47
N ALA A 28 -11.29 5.82 23.02
CA ALA A 28 -11.65 4.87 21.97
C ALA A 28 -12.47 3.69 22.49
N PHE A 29 -12.09 3.09 23.62
CA PHE A 29 -12.68 1.83 24.07
C PHE A 29 -13.87 2.04 25.01
N SER A 30 -13.81 3.07 25.87
CA SER A 30 -14.89 3.42 26.79
C SER A 30 -15.90 4.36 26.12
N GLY A 31 -15.44 5.52 25.60
CA GLY A 31 -16.28 6.57 25.03
C GLY A 31 -17.05 6.17 23.78
N ILE A 32 -16.38 5.57 22.79
CA ILE A 32 -17.06 5.15 21.55
C ILE A 32 -18.05 4.01 21.84
N THR A 33 -17.66 3.02 22.66
CA THR A 33 -18.51 1.86 22.98
C THR A 33 -19.77 2.26 23.72
N ILE A 34 -19.68 3.12 24.74
CA ILE A 34 -20.88 3.56 25.49
C ILE A 34 -21.82 4.41 24.62
N GLY A 35 -21.28 5.06 23.57
CA GLY A 35 -22.03 5.85 22.61
C GLY A 35 -22.81 5.04 21.57
N ILE A 36 -22.65 3.71 21.53
CA ILE A 36 -23.40 2.85 20.60
C ILE A 36 -24.88 2.80 21.04
N PRO A 37 -25.83 3.19 20.16
CA PRO A 37 -27.25 3.10 20.47
C PRO A 37 -27.68 1.66 20.78
N VAL A 38 -28.76 1.52 21.55
CA VAL A 38 -29.38 0.24 21.94
C VAL A 38 -28.56 -0.58 22.95
N ILE A 39 -27.29 -0.88 22.67
CA ILE A 39 -26.49 -1.83 23.46
C ILE A 39 -25.20 -1.26 24.05
N GLY A 40 -24.86 0.01 23.81
CA GLY A 40 -23.56 0.57 24.17
C GLY A 40 -23.21 0.47 25.66
N THR A 41 -24.15 0.82 26.55
CA THR A 41 -23.96 0.67 28.00
C THR A 41 -23.75 -0.79 28.40
N TRP A 42 -24.53 -1.72 27.84
CA TRP A 42 -24.38 -3.15 28.13
C TRP A 42 -23.04 -3.70 27.65
N MET A 43 -22.60 -3.31 26.45
CA MET A 43 -21.29 -3.67 25.92
C MET A 43 -20.16 -3.11 26.75
N HIS A 44 -20.25 -1.85 27.17
CA HIS A 44 -19.27 -1.21 28.04
C HIS A 44 -19.14 -1.97 29.36
N TRP A 45 -20.25 -2.24 30.05
CA TRP A 45 -20.23 -3.02 31.30
C TRP A 45 -19.76 -4.46 31.08
N LEU A 46 -20.06 -5.08 29.94
CA LEU A 46 -19.55 -6.39 29.59
C LEU A 46 -18.03 -6.38 29.43
N ILE A 47 -17.44 -5.31 28.87
CA ILE A 47 -15.99 -5.17 28.61
C ILE A 47 -15.22 -4.76 29.87
N PHE A 48 -15.74 -3.83 30.66
CA PHE A 48 -15.05 -3.25 31.82
C PHE A 48 -15.44 -3.87 33.17
N ASN A 49 -16.54 -4.64 33.23
CA ASN A 49 -17.11 -5.17 34.47
C ASN A 49 -17.45 -4.09 35.50
N GLY A 50 -17.78 -2.88 35.05
CA GLY A 50 -17.97 -1.70 35.89
C GLY A 50 -17.74 -0.41 35.12
N ASP A 51 -17.62 0.69 35.85
CA ASP A 51 -17.19 1.96 35.27
C ASP A 51 -15.68 1.95 34.99
N PHE A 52 -15.25 2.76 34.02
CA PHE A 52 -13.86 2.95 33.68
C PHE A 52 -13.14 3.75 34.79
N PRO A 53 -11.88 3.43 35.18
CA PRO A 53 -10.96 2.46 34.55
C PRO A 53 -11.18 0.99 34.92
N GLY A 54 -11.86 0.70 36.04
CA GLY A 54 -12.05 -0.66 36.53
C GLY A 54 -10.74 -1.37 36.93
N ASP A 55 -10.83 -2.66 37.26
CA ASP A 55 -9.70 -3.50 37.70
C ASP A 55 -9.40 -4.67 36.75
N ILE A 56 -10.35 -5.03 35.88
CA ILE A 56 -10.27 -6.23 35.05
C ILE A 56 -9.87 -5.98 33.59
N ILE A 57 -9.84 -4.72 33.14
CA ILE A 57 -9.61 -4.41 31.71
C ILE A 57 -8.22 -4.81 31.26
N ILE A 58 -7.17 -4.46 32.01
CA ILE A 58 -5.78 -4.81 31.65
C ILE A 58 -5.58 -6.33 31.61
N PRO A 59 -6.03 -7.12 32.61
CA PRO A 59 -6.02 -8.59 32.50
C PRO A 59 -6.76 -9.14 31.27
N ARG A 60 -7.91 -8.57 30.89
CA ARG A 60 -8.66 -9.00 29.70
C ARG A 60 -7.90 -8.67 28.41
N LEU A 61 -7.35 -7.46 28.32
CA LEU A 61 -6.51 -7.06 27.19
C LEU A 61 -5.26 -7.94 27.09
N TYR A 62 -4.66 -8.33 28.21
CA TYR A 62 -3.51 -9.24 28.22
C TYR A 62 -3.86 -10.61 27.62
N VAL A 63 -4.97 -11.23 28.05
CA VAL A 63 -5.43 -12.50 27.47
C VAL A 63 -5.77 -12.35 25.99
N ALA A 64 -6.40 -11.23 25.62
CA ALA A 64 -6.73 -10.93 24.23
C ALA A 64 -5.48 -10.76 23.35
N HIS A 65 -4.50 -9.98 23.83
CA HIS A 65 -3.29 -9.60 23.11
C HIS A 65 -2.25 -10.70 23.04
N VAL A 66 -2.11 -11.56 24.06
CA VAL A 66 -1.10 -12.62 24.06
C VAL A 66 -1.60 -13.91 23.40
N LEU A 67 -2.86 -14.28 23.66
CA LEU A 67 -3.38 -15.59 23.26
C LEU A 67 -4.45 -15.49 22.18
N LEU A 68 -5.56 -14.80 22.46
CA LEU A 68 -6.77 -14.92 21.64
C LEU A 68 -6.56 -14.33 20.24
N VAL A 69 -6.14 -13.07 20.15
CA VAL A 69 -6.00 -12.36 18.87
C VAL A 69 -4.80 -12.89 18.08
N PRO A 70 -3.59 -13.07 18.66
CA PRO A 70 -2.49 -13.69 17.93
C PRO A 70 -2.77 -15.13 17.49
N GLY A 71 -3.47 -15.93 18.31
CA GLY A 71 -3.88 -17.27 17.93
C GLY A 71 -4.78 -17.28 16.69
N ILE A 72 -5.77 -16.38 16.64
CA ILE A 72 -6.62 -16.20 15.46
C ILE A 72 -5.79 -15.68 14.27
N MET A 73 -4.88 -14.73 14.48
CA MET A 73 -4.02 -14.21 13.42
C MET A 73 -3.11 -15.29 12.83
N LEU A 74 -2.49 -16.12 13.66
CA LEU A 74 -1.65 -17.23 13.21
C LEU A 74 -2.46 -18.23 12.38
N ALA A 75 -3.66 -18.60 12.83
CA ALA A 75 -4.55 -19.47 12.07
C ALA A 75 -4.94 -18.87 10.71
N LEU A 76 -5.25 -17.57 10.67
CA LEU A 76 -5.57 -16.86 9.44
C LEU A 76 -4.36 -16.68 8.52
N ILE A 77 -3.15 -16.47 9.06
CA ILE A 77 -1.91 -16.41 8.28
C ILE A 77 -1.63 -17.78 7.66
N ALA A 78 -1.76 -18.86 8.42
CA ALA A 78 -1.59 -20.22 7.90
C ALA A 78 -2.59 -20.52 6.77
N ALA A 79 -3.87 -20.17 6.97
CA ALA A 79 -4.90 -20.30 5.93
C ALA A 79 -4.58 -19.42 4.71
N HIS A 80 -4.15 -18.18 4.92
CA HIS A 80 -3.79 -17.24 3.85
C HIS A 80 -2.62 -17.76 3.01
N VAL A 81 -1.53 -18.20 3.65
CA VAL A 81 -0.36 -18.77 2.97
C VAL A 81 -0.74 -20.06 2.25
N ALA A 82 -1.57 -20.93 2.85
CA ALA A 82 -2.04 -22.14 2.18
C ALA A 82 -2.84 -21.81 0.91
N ILE A 83 -3.74 -20.83 0.97
CA ILE A 83 -4.50 -20.36 -0.21
C ILE A 83 -3.55 -19.91 -1.32
N VAL A 84 -2.59 -19.03 -1.02
CA VAL A 84 -1.63 -18.51 -2.00
C VAL A 84 -0.71 -19.61 -2.55
N TRP A 85 -0.33 -20.57 -1.71
CA TRP A 85 0.53 -21.68 -2.10
C TRP A 85 -0.16 -22.64 -3.07
N TYR A 86 -1.38 -23.08 -2.73
CA TYR A 86 -2.11 -24.07 -3.51
C TYR A 86 -2.80 -23.47 -4.73
N GLN A 87 -3.30 -22.23 -4.65
CA GLN A 87 -3.93 -21.54 -5.79
C GLN A 87 -2.92 -20.89 -6.74
N LYS A 88 -1.62 -20.93 -6.39
CA LYS A 88 -0.51 -20.25 -7.07
C LYS A 88 -0.59 -18.73 -6.95
N HIS A 89 0.58 -18.10 -7.00
CA HIS A 89 0.68 -16.65 -6.91
C HIS A 89 0.33 -16.01 -8.26
N THR A 90 -0.39 -14.88 -8.22
CA THR A 90 -0.67 -14.04 -9.40
C THR A 90 0.60 -13.40 -9.94
N GLN A 91 0.65 -13.09 -11.23
CA GLN A 91 1.81 -12.46 -11.88
C GLN A 91 1.40 -11.29 -12.78
N PHE A 92 2.28 -10.31 -12.98
CA PHE A 92 2.05 -9.28 -14.00
C PHE A 92 2.23 -9.87 -15.41
N PRO A 93 1.42 -9.45 -16.40
CA PRO A 93 1.61 -9.84 -17.79
C PRO A 93 2.99 -9.42 -18.30
N GLY A 94 3.53 -10.21 -19.22
CA GLY A 94 4.87 -10.04 -19.78
C GLY A 94 5.26 -11.22 -20.68
N PRO A 95 6.49 -11.21 -21.22
CA PRO A 95 6.94 -12.25 -22.15
C PRO A 95 6.79 -13.65 -21.56
N GLY A 96 6.11 -14.54 -22.29
CA GLY A 96 5.86 -15.93 -21.90
C GLY A 96 4.90 -16.14 -20.72
N ARG A 97 4.23 -15.08 -20.23
CA ARG A 97 3.26 -15.16 -19.12
C ARG A 97 1.83 -15.20 -19.63
N THR A 98 1.11 -16.25 -19.32
CA THR A 98 -0.29 -16.48 -19.70
C THR A 98 -1.16 -16.68 -18.46
N GLU A 99 -2.49 -16.71 -18.64
CA GLU A 99 -3.45 -16.93 -17.54
C GLU A 99 -3.31 -18.30 -16.87
N ASN A 100 -2.68 -19.27 -17.54
CA ASN A 100 -2.62 -20.66 -17.09
C ASN A 100 -1.21 -21.08 -16.65
N ASN A 101 -0.25 -20.16 -16.55
CA ASN A 101 1.11 -20.46 -16.16
C ASN A 101 1.62 -19.53 -15.05
N VAL A 102 2.78 -19.87 -14.48
CA VAL A 102 3.53 -19.02 -13.55
C VAL A 102 4.99 -19.04 -13.99
N VAL A 103 5.52 -17.87 -14.36
CA VAL A 103 6.90 -17.70 -14.81
C VAL A 103 7.70 -17.02 -13.72
N GLY A 104 8.68 -17.74 -13.17
CA GLY A 104 9.56 -17.23 -12.13
C GLY A 104 10.55 -18.27 -11.64
N ALA A 105 11.28 -17.92 -10.58
CA ALA A 105 12.23 -18.82 -9.96
C ALA A 105 11.51 -19.94 -9.18
N ARG A 106 12.13 -21.13 -9.13
CA ARG A 106 11.68 -22.20 -8.25
C ARG A 106 11.98 -21.86 -6.79
N ILE A 107 11.25 -22.49 -5.89
CA ILE A 107 11.37 -22.30 -4.44
C ILE A 107 12.81 -22.54 -3.98
N VAL A 108 13.40 -23.66 -4.42
CA VAL A 108 14.79 -24.00 -4.12
C VAL A 108 15.57 -24.02 -5.44
N PRO A 109 16.78 -23.43 -5.50
CA PRO A 109 17.48 -22.74 -4.41
C PRO A 109 17.18 -21.24 -4.29
N VAL A 110 16.72 -20.61 -5.38
CA VAL A 110 16.76 -19.14 -5.54
C VAL A 110 15.80 -18.43 -4.60
N PHE A 111 14.50 -18.77 -4.64
CA PHE A 111 13.49 -18.04 -3.88
C PHE A 111 13.68 -18.20 -2.36
N ALA A 112 14.05 -19.38 -1.87
CA ALA A 112 14.31 -19.61 -0.45
C ALA A 112 15.50 -18.79 0.07
N ALA A 113 16.58 -18.68 -0.72
CA ALA A 113 17.72 -17.86 -0.37
C ALA A 113 17.35 -16.37 -0.35
N ASP A 114 16.64 -15.89 -1.37
CA ASP A 114 16.20 -14.50 -1.49
C ASP A 114 15.24 -14.10 -0.36
N GLN A 115 14.20 -14.90 -0.10
CA GLN A 115 13.26 -14.64 0.99
C GLN A 115 13.91 -14.76 2.38
N GLY A 116 14.85 -15.69 2.56
CA GLY A 116 15.63 -15.81 3.79
C GLY A 116 16.52 -14.58 4.04
N ALA A 117 17.17 -14.07 2.98
CA ALA A 117 17.96 -12.84 3.04
C ALA A 117 17.08 -11.63 3.34
N PHE A 118 15.91 -11.52 2.70
CA PHE A 118 14.95 -10.46 2.94
C PHE A 118 14.42 -10.47 4.39
N PHE A 119 14.14 -11.65 4.95
CA PHE A 119 13.78 -11.82 6.35
C PHE A 119 14.90 -11.33 7.28
N ALA A 120 16.14 -11.77 7.06
CA ALA A 120 17.29 -11.37 7.87
C ALA A 120 17.55 -9.84 7.80
N PHE A 121 17.40 -9.25 6.61
CA PHE A 121 17.49 -7.80 6.43
C PHE A 121 16.39 -7.07 7.21
N THR A 122 15.13 -7.52 7.08
CA THR A 122 14.00 -6.94 7.81
C THR A 122 14.21 -7.04 9.32
N LEU A 123 14.66 -8.19 9.83
CA LEU A 123 14.96 -8.40 11.24
C LEU A 123 16.09 -7.49 11.72
N GLY A 124 17.17 -7.37 10.95
CA GLY A 124 18.30 -6.49 11.25
C GLY A 124 17.87 -5.02 11.29
N PHE A 125 17.04 -4.59 10.34
CA PHE A 125 16.53 -3.22 10.28
C PHE A 125 15.60 -2.90 11.47
N ILE A 126 14.66 -3.79 11.80
CA ILE A 126 13.78 -3.64 12.98
C ILE A 126 14.62 -3.63 14.26
N GLY A 127 15.62 -4.52 14.38
CA GLY A 127 16.53 -4.57 15.52
C GLY A 127 17.34 -3.28 15.68
N LEU A 128 17.84 -2.72 14.57
CA LEU A 128 18.56 -1.45 14.58
C LEU A 128 17.65 -0.28 14.96
N MET A 129 16.44 -0.21 14.40
CA MET A 129 15.46 0.81 14.80
C MET A 129 15.09 0.69 16.27
N GLY A 130 14.83 -0.52 16.77
CA GLY A 130 14.50 -0.76 18.17
C GLY A 130 15.63 -0.43 19.16
N GLY A 131 16.90 -0.50 18.71
CA GLY A 131 18.05 -0.13 19.52
C GLY A 131 18.41 1.36 19.48
N VAL A 132 18.27 2.02 18.33
CA VAL A 132 18.71 3.41 18.11
C VAL A 132 17.58 4.42 18.31
N MET A 133 16.33 4.04 18.04
CA MET A 133 15.18 4.94 18.12
C MET A 133 14.30 4.57 19.31
N THR A 134 14.11 5.52 20.24
CA THR A 134 13.12 5.37 21.31
C THR A 134 11.71 5.42 20.72
N ILE A 135 10.87 4.42 21.03
CA ILE A 135 9.50 4.31 20.51
C ILE A 135 8.47 4.76 21.54
N ASN A 136 8.30 4.03 22.65
CA ASN A 136 7.33 4.35 23.70
C ASN A 136 8.03 4.57 25.06
N PRO A 137 8.44 5.81 25.40
CA PRO A 137 9.11 6.10 26.66
C PRO A 137 8.12 6.22 27.82
N ILE A 138 7.51 5.09 28.24
CA ILE A 138 6.46 5.04 29.27
C ILE A 138 6.88 5.64 30.62
N TRP A 139 8.17 5.63 30.93
CA TRP A 139 8.73 6.25 32.15
C TRP A 139 8.62 7.78 32.15
N ASN A 140 8.53 8.42 30.98
CA ASN A 140 8.30 9.87 30.87
C ASN A 140 6.82 10.24 31.00
N LEU A 141 5.92 9.32 30.66
CA LEU A 141 4.47 9.54 30.66
C LEU A 141 3.87 9.31 32.06
N GLY A 142 4.42 8.36 32.80
CA GLY A 142 3.94 8.00 34.13
C GLY A 142 2.69 7.09 34.09
N PRO A 143 2.24 6.62 35.26
CA PRO A 143 1.08 5.74 35.37
C PRO A 143 -0.22 6.47 34.99
N TYR A 144 -1.20 5.72 34.49
CA TYR A 144 -2.50 6.28 34.21
C TYR A 144 -3.19 6.83 35.47
N ASN A 145 -3.69 8.06 35.36
CA ASN A 145 -4.53 8.70 36.37
C ASN A 145 -5.69 9.43 35.66
N PRO A 146 -6.96 9.09 35.94
CA PRO A 146 -8.11 9.73 35.31
C PRO A 146 -8.21 11.26 35.49
N SER A 147 -7.48 11.85 36.44
CA SER A 147 -7.45 13.30 36.67
C SER A 147 -6.32 14.03 35.93
N GLN A 148 -5.48 13.32 35.19
CA GLN A 148 -4.33 13.86 34.47
C GLN A 148 -4.41 13.50 32.98
N VAL A 149 -3.83 14.34 32.14
CA VAL A 149 -3.71 14.11 30.69
C VAL A 149 -2.38 14.68 30.19
N SER A 150 -1.85 14.11 29.11
CA SER A 150 -0.72 14.70 28.38
C SER A 150 -1.20 15.66 27.29
N ALA A 151 -0.30 16.54 26.83
CA ALA A 151 -0.47 17.21 25.55
C ALA A 151 -0.11 16.22 24.42
N GLY A 152 -0.95 16.11 23.38
CA GLY A 152 -0.72 15.17 22.28
C GLY A 152 -1.17 13.74 22.58
N SER A 153 -2.41 13.55 23.05
CA SER A 153 -2.97 12.21 23.25
C SER A 153 -3.42 11.62 21.91
N GLN A 154 -2.54 10.81 21.29
CA GLN A 154 -2.81 10.15 20.01
C GLN A 154 -2.46 8.66 20.09
N PRO A 155 -3.21 7.79 19.42
CA PRO A 155 -2.83 6.39 19.29
C PRO A 155 -1.71 6.21 18.26
N ASP A 156 -1.19 4.99 18.16
CA ASP A 156 -0.22 4.61 17.12
C ASP A 156 -0.78 4.83 15.70
N PHE A 157 0.11 4.99 14.72
CA PHE A 157 -0.22 5.43 13.37
C PHE A 157 -1.32 4.63 12.65
N TYR A 158 -1.42 3.33 12.92
CA TYR A 158 -2.43 2.45 12.32
C TYR A 158 -3.85 2.67 12.91
N MET A 159 -3.95 3.30 14.08
CA MET A 159 -5.20 3.73 14.72
C MET A 159 -5.43 5.24 14.66
N MET A 160 -4.46 6.04 14.23
CA MET A 160 -4.61 7.51 14.15
C MET A 160 -5.82 7.94 13.33
N TRP A 161 -6.18 7.23 12.26
CA TRP A 161 -7.33 7.61 11.45
C TRP A 161 -8.67 7.56 12.21
N THR A 162 -8.81 6.70 13.23
CA THR A 162 -10.05 6.62 14.03
C THR A 162 -10.15 7.79 15.00
N ASP A 163 -9.05 8.19 15.65
CA ASP A 163 -9.03 9.37 16.51
C ASP A 163 -9.11 10.66 15.69
N GLY A 164 -8.40 10.72 14.56
CA GLY A 164 -8.52 11.80 13.58
C GLY A 164 -9.97 12.01 13.11
N MET A 165 -10.72 10.93 12.92
CA MET A 165 -12.16 11.02 12.65
C MET A 165 -12.93 11.63 13.82
N ALA A 166 -12.65 11.20 15.06
CA ALA A 166 -13.26 11.76 16.25
C ALA A 166 -13.00 13.28 16.40
N ARG A 167 -11.79 13.74 16.07
CA ARG A 167 -11.41 15.16 16.09
C ARG A 167 -12.10 15.97 14.98
N LEU A 168 -12.24 15.40 13.78
CA LEU A 168 -12.84 16.10 12.66
C LEU A 168 -14.37 16.09 12.69
N MET A 169 -14.99 15.09 13.29
CA MET A 169 -16.44 14.99 13.35
C MET A 169 -17.02 16.25 14.04
N PRO A 170 -17.97 16.98 13.40
CA PRO A 170 -18.70 18.03 14.08
C PRO A 170 -19.44 17.50 15.32
N ALA A 171 -19.79 18.38 16.24
CA ALA A 171 -20.59 18.05 17.42
C ALA A 171 -22.07 17.80 17.05
N TRP A 172 -22.31 16.83 16.18
CA TRP A 172 -23.63 16.38 15.76
C TRP A 172 -24.11 15.29 16.70
N GLU A 173 -25.12 15.62 17.49
CA GLU A 173 -25.78 14.69 18.39
C GLU A 173 -27.25 14.58 17.99
N LEU A 174 -27.84 13.39 18.19
CA LEU A 174 -29.27 13.18 17.98
C LEU A 174 -29.94 12.96 19.33
N TYR A 175 -30.97 13.75 19.62
CA TYR A 175 -31.80 13.61 20.82
C TYR A 175 -33.14 13.01 20.40
N LEU A 176 -33.34 11.73 20.71
CA LEU A 176 -34.51 10.94 20.38
C LEU A 176 -35.34 10.69 21.66
N GLY A 177 -36.14 11.69 22.04
CA GLY A 177 -36.89 11.65 23.30
C GLY A 177 -35.93 11.62 24.50
N PRO A 178 -35.97 10.59 25.36
CA PRO A 178 -35.04 10.45 26.49
C PRO A 178 -33.66 9.87 26.10
N TYR A 179 -33.47 9.46 24.84
CA TYR A 179 -32.23 8.84 24.38
C TYR A 179 -31.35 9.83 23.64
N THR A 180 -30.04 9.72 23.83
CA THR A 180 -29.03 10.52 23.14
C THR A 180 -28.13 9.63 22.31
N ILE A 181 -27.92 9.98 21.05
CA ILE A 181 -26.87 9.42 20.21
C ILE A 181 -25.74 10.45 20.17
N PRO A 182 -24.64 10.22 20.91
CA PRO A 182 -23.54 11.19 21.01
C PRO A 182 -22.71 11.21 19.72
N GLY A 183 -21.97 12.29 19.50
CA GLY A 183 -21.12 12.43 18.31
C GLY A 183 -20.07 11.32 18.13
N ALA A 184 -19.63 10.70 19.24
CA ALA A 184 -18.70 9.56 19.21
C ALA A 184 -19.26 8.35 18.43
N PHE A 185 -20.58 8.20 18.34
CA PHE A 185 -21.21 7.12 17.57
C PHE A 185 -20.82 7.16 16.09
N TRP A 186 -20.66 8.36 15.51
CA TRP A 186 -20.30 8.49 14.09
C TRP A 186 -18.95 7.85 13.77
N VAL A 187 -18.02 7.83 14.73
CA VAL A 187 -16.73 7.15 14.58
C VAL A 187 -16.93 5.64 14.47
N ALA A 188 -17.73 5.04 15.36
CA ALA A 188 -18.07 3.61 15.30
C ALA A 188 -18.77 3.26 13.98
N LEU A 189 -19.74 4.08 13.57
CA LEU A 189 -20.50 3.89 12.34
C LEU A 189 -19.60 3.92 11.11
N VAL A 190 -18.75 4.95 10.98
CA VAL A 190 -17.86 5.08 9.83
C VAL A 190 -16.76 4.01 9.87
N MET A 191 -16.22 3.65 11.03
CA MET A 191 -15.28 2.55 11.14
C MET A 191 -15.90 1.22 10.67
N GLY A 192 -17.13 0.93 11.11
CA GLY A 192 -17.88 -0.24 10.66
C GLY A 192 -18.16 -0.22 9.16
N LEU A 193 -18.48 0.95 8.60
CA LEU A 193 -18.69 1.14 7.16
C LEU A 193 -17.39 0.91 6.37
N VAL A 194 -16.27 1.49 6.80
CA VAL A 194 -14.96 1.34 6.16
C VAL A 194 -14.54 -0.12 6.13
N PHE A 195 -14.64 -0.83 7.26
CA PHE A 195 -14.31 -2.25 7.33
C PHE A 195 -15.22 -3.10 6.46
N THR A 196 -16.53 -2.80 6.46
CA THR A 196 -17.50 -3.51 5.63
C THR A 196 -17.20 -3.33 4.15
N VAL A 197 -16.95 -2.09 3.72
CA VAL A 197 -16.60 -1.77 2.32
C VAL A 197 -15.27 -2.42 1.94
N LEU A 198 -14.25 -2.38 2.81
CA LEU A 198 -12.94 -2.97 2.54
C LEU A 198 -13.02 -4.49 2.37
N ILE A 199 -13.77 -5.17 3.26
CA ILE A 199 -14.00 -6.61 3.15
C ILE A 199 -14.81 -6.91 1.90
N ALA A 200 -15.93 -6.22 1.68
CA ALA A 200 -16.85 -6.48 0.59
C ALA A 200 -16.37 -5.98 -0.79
N TYR A 201 -15.23 -5.28 -0.85
CA TYR A 201 -14.76 -4.59 -2.06
C TYR A 201 -14.74 -5.46 -3.32
N PRO A 202 -14.22 -6.70 -3.31
CA PRO A 202 -14.21 -7.56 -4.50
C PRO A 202 -15.62 -7.86 -5.03
N TRP A 203 -16.62 -8.04 -4.16
CA TRP A 203 -18.01 -8.28 -4.56
C TRP A 203 -18.69 -7.02 -5.07
N ILE A 204 -18.36 -5.86 -4.49
CA ILE A 204 -18.85 -4.56 -4.96
C ILE A 204 -18.32 -4.29 -6.36
N GLU A 205 -17.01 -4.41 -6.58
CA GLU A 205 -16.39 -4.20 -7.88
C GLU A 205 -16.94 -5.18 -8.92
N ARG A 206 -16.95 -6.49 -8.60
CA ARG A 206 -17.51 -7.53 -9.48
C ARG A 206 -18.95 -7.24 -9.92
N LYS A 207 -19.79 -6.72 -9.03
CA LYS A 207 -21.18 -6.38 -9.36
C LYS A 207 -21.29 -5.16 -10.27
N LEU A 208 -20.42 -4.16 -10.08
CA LEU A 208 -20.44 -2.92 -10.85
C LEU A 208 -19.78 -3.07 -12.23
N THR A 209 -18.72 -3.86 -12.34
CA THR A 209 -18.00 -4.10 -13.60
C THR A 209 -18.61 -5.25 -14.41
N GLY A 210 -19.34 -6.16 -13.77
CA GLY A 210 -19.82 -7.40 -14.39
C GLY A 210 -18.70 -8.43 -14.59
N ASP A 211 -17.53 -8.22 -13.99
CA ASP A 211 -16.36 -9.08 -14.19
C ASP A 211 -16.48 -10.38 -13.38
N THR A 212 -16.89 -11.45 -14.07
CA THR A 212 -17.01 -12.79 -13.49
C THR A 212 -15.99 -13.77 -14.05
N ALA A 213 -15.03 -13.30 -14.85
CA ALA A 213 -13.99 -14.14 -15.43
C ALA A 213 -12.98 -14.56 -14.36
N ARG A 214 -12.18 -15.59 -14.68
CA ARG A 214 -11.04 -16.00 -13.85
C ARG A 214 -9.82 -15.22 -14.32
N HIS A 215 -9.20 -14.46 -13.41
CA HIS A 215 -8.01 -13.66 -13.67
C HIS A 215 -6.86 -14.13 -12.79
N ASN A 216 -5.78 -14.58 -13.40
CA ASN A 216 -4.52 -14.93 -12.76
C ASN A 216 -3.41 -13.92 -13.13
N LEU A 217 -3.57 -13.18 -14.24
CA LEU A 217 -2.73 -12.04 -14.57
C LEU A 217 -3.18 -10.76 -13.87
N LEU A 218 -2.21 -10.03 -13.31
CA LEU A 218 -2.45 -8.76 -12.63
C LEU A 218 -2.66 -7.63 -13.63
N GLN A 219 -3.69 -6.85 -13.41
CA GLN A 219 -3.88 -5.59 -14.11
C GLN A 219 -2.94 -4.53 -13.53
N ARG A 220 -2.17 -3.84 -14.38
CA ARG A 220 -1.37 -2.71 -13.91
C ARG A 220 -2.32 -1.61 -13.41
N PRO A 221 -1.99 -0.90 -12.32
CA PRO A 221 -2.88 0.14 -11.78
C PRO A 221 -3.27 1.20 -12.81
N ARG A 222 -2.36 1.56 -13.73
CA ARG A 222 -2.68 2.51 -14.79
C ARG A 222 -3.75 2.03 -15.77
N ASP A 223 -3.97 0.72 -15.90
CA ASP A 223 -4.92 0.12 -16.86
C ASP A 223 -6.35 0.07 -16.32
N VAL A 224 -6.55 0.29 -15.01
CA VAL A 224 -7.87 0.29 -14.36
C VAL A 224 -8.09 1.62 -13.63
N PRO A 225 -8.21 2.74 -14.38
CA PRO A 225 -8.13 4.09 -13.85
C PRO A 225 -9.21 4.40 -12.79
N VAL A 226 -10.40 3.79 -12.90
CA VAL A 226 -11.48 3.96 -11.91
C VAL A 226 -11.11 3.32 -10.59
N ARG A 227 -10.68 2.04 -10.59
CA ARG A 227 -10.25 1.33 -9.37
C ARG A 227 -9.06 2.04 -8.73
N THR A 228 -8.07 2.44 -9.53
CA THR A 228 -6.89 3.15 -9.01
C THR A 228 -7.23 4.54 -8.47
N GLY A 229 -8.18 5.26 -9.10
CA GLY A 229 -8.74 6.49 -8.56
C GLY A 229 -9.46 6.28 -7.23
N ILE A 230 -10.29 5.24 -7.09
CA ILE A 230 -10.97 4.89 -5.83
C ILE A 230 -9.95 4.50 -4.75
N GLY A 231 -8.90 3.76 -5.12
CA GLY A 231 -7.80 3.45 -4.21
C GLY A 231 -7.08 4.71 -3.72
N ALA A 232 -6.76 5.64 -4.62
CA ALA A 232 -6.17 6.93 -4.26
C ALA A 232 -7.10 7.76 -3.36
N MET A 233 -8.41 7.77 -3.65
CA MET A 233 -9.43 8.39 -2.82
C MET A 233 -9.41 7.83 -1.38
N ALA A 234 -9.35 6.51 -1.22
CA ALA A 234 -9.28 5.85 0.08
C ALA A 234 -7.96 6.16 0.82
N ILE A 235 -6.82 6.17 0.11
CA ILE A 235 -5.52 6.53 0.69
C ILE A 235 -5.53 8.00 1.14
N THR A 236 -6.02 8.93 0.33
CA THR A 236 -6.15 10.34 0.71
C THR A 236 -7.08 10.53 1.90
N PHE A 237 -8.21 9.82 1.94
CA PHE A 237 -9.11 9.81 3.09
C PHE A 237 -8.38 9.36 4.37
N TYR A 238 -7.66 8.23 4.31
CA TYR A 238 -6.84 7.75 5.42
C TYR A 238 -5.77 8.77 5.84
N LEU A 239 -5.02 9.35 4.90
CA LEU A 239 -3.96 10.32 5.19
C LEU A 239 -4.51 11.60 5.83
N VAL A 240 -5.63 12.13 5.35
CA VAL A 240 -6.27 13.31 5.96
C VAL A 240 -6.67 13.03 7.40
N LEU A 241 -7.28 11.87 7.67
CA LEU A 241 -7.65 11.48 9.03
C LEU A 241 -6.42 11.29 9.92
N THR A 242 -5.42 10.54 9.46
CA THR A 242 -4.18 10.29 10.21
C THR A 242 -3.44 11.58 10.52
N LEU A 243 -3.33 12.52 9.58
CA LEU A 243 -2.69 13.82 9.83
C LEU A 243 -3.54 14.69 10.77
N SER A 244 -4.86 14.59 10.71
CA SER A 244 -5.75 15.33 11.62
C SER A 244 -5.71 14.82 13.06
N CYS A 245 -5.27 13.59 13.28
CA CYS A 245 -5.04 13.03 14.60
C CYS A 245 -3.87 13.70 15.35
N ILE A 246 -2.88 14.24 14.65
CA ILE A 246 -1.77 15.01 15.23
C ILE A 246 -1.92 16.52 14.98
N ASN A 247 -3.16 16.99 14.87
CA ASN A 247 -3.44 18.41 14.58
C ASN A 247 -2.89 19.37 15.64
N ASP A 248 -2.75 18.93 16.89
CA ASP A 248 -2.13 19.62 18.01
C ASP A 248 -0.61 19.74 17.85
N ILE A 249 0.08 18.66 17.48
CA ILE A 249 1.52 18.67 17.21
C ILE A 249 1.82 19.48 15.95
N ILE A 250 0.99 19.35 14.90
CA ILE A 250 1.11 20.16 13.69
C ILE A 250 0.92 21.64 14.02
N ALA A 251 -0.11 21.99 14.78
CA ALA A 251 -0.36 23.36 15.23
C ALA A 251 0.85 23.92 16.01
N LEU A 252 1.40 23.12 16.93
CA LEU A 252 2.55 23.51 17.76
C LEU A 252 3.86 23.65 16.97
N LYS A 253 4.16 22.74 16.04
CA LYS A 253 5.45 22.71 15.33
C LYS A 253 5.50 23.59 14.09
N PHE A 254 4.36 23.88 13.47
CA PHE A 254 4.28 24.71 12.28
C PHE A 254 3.66 26.08 12.56
N ASP A 255 3.41 26.43 13.83
CA ASP A 255 2.83 27.70 14.26
C ASP A 255 1.50 28.04 13.55
N ILE A 256 0.62 27.03 13.42
CA ILE A 256 -0.71 27.15 12.80
C ILE A 256 -1.76 27.07 13.92
N SER A 257 -2.85 27.83 13.79
CA SER A 257 -3.97 27.73 14.74
C SER A 257 -4.57 26.32 14.77
N LEU A 258 -4.80 25.77 15.96
CA LEU A 258 -5.46 24.48 16.17
C LEU A 258 -6.87 24.41 15.55
N ASN A 259 -7.61 25.51 15.59
CA ASN A 259 -8.92 25.60 14.94
C ASN A 259 -8.77 25.55 13.42
N ALA A 260 -7.76 26.23 12.88
CA ALA A 260 -7.48 26.21 11.45
C ALA A 260 -7.08 24.80 10.98
N THR A 261 -6.22 24.08 11.71
CA THR A 261 -5.85 22.70 11.35
C THR A 261 -7.06 21.76 11.33
N THR A 262 -7.99 21.91 12.27
CA THR A 262 -9.25 21.15 12.30
C THR A 262 -10.15 21.48 11.10
N TRP A 263 -10.30 22.75 10.74
CA TRP A 263 -11.08 23.14 9.56
C TRP A 263 -10.44 22.70 8.24
N ILE A 264 -9.11 22.78 8.14
CA ILE A 264 -8.36 22.23 7.00
C ILE A 264 -8.63 20.73 6.88
N GLY A 265 -8.59 19.98 7.98
CA GLY A 265 -8.93 18.56 7.99
C GLY A 265 -10.37 18.29 7.57
N ARG A 266 -11.35 19.05 8.06
CA ARG A 266 -12.78 18.90 7.69
C ARG A 266 -13.03 19.16 6.19
N ILE A 267 -12.48 20.27 5.67
CA ILE A 267 -12.58 20.61 4.25
C ILE A 267 -11.82 19.59 3.41
N GLY A 268 -10.62 19.20 3.86
CA GLY A 268 -9.78 18.19 3.23
C GLY A 268 -10.43 16.81 3.18
N LEU A 269 -11.20 16.42 4.19
CA LEU A 269 -11.92 15.14 4.23
C LEU A 269 -12.99 15.07 3.14
N LEU A 270 -13.64 16.21 2.84
CA LEU A 270 -14.68 16.30 1.82
C LEU A 270 -14.11 16.49 0.41
N LEU A 271 -13.10 17.35 0.25
CA LEU A 271 -12.57 17.74 -1.07
C LEU A 271 -11.35 16.92 -1.50
N GLY A 272 -10.50 16.51 -0.56
CA GLY A 272 -9.26 15.78 -0.84
C GLY A 272 -9.50 14.47 -1.59
N PRO A 273 -10.39 13.57 -1.11
CA PRO A 273 -10.63 12.31 -1.80
C PRO A 273 -11.19 12.47 -3.23
N PRO A 274 -12.21 13.31 -3.52
CA PRO A 274 -12.65 13.55 -4.90
C PRO A 274 -11.57 14.17 -5.81
N ILE A 275 -10.74 15.08 -5.28
CA ILE A 275 -9.62 15.66 -6.03
C ILE A 275 -8.58 14.57 -6.36
N ALA A 276 -8.22 13.75 -5.38
CA ALA A 276 -7.29 12.63 -5.58
C ALA A 276 -7.83 11.64 -6.62
N TYR A 277 -9.12 11.29 -6.55
CA TYR A 277 -9.77 10.46 -7.57
C TYR A 277 -9.61 11.07 -8.97
N PHE A 278 -9.98 12.34 -9.14
CA PHE A 278 -9.93 13.02 -10.43
C PHE A 278 -8.51 13.10 -10.98
N LEU A 279 -7.54 13.50 -10.16
CA LEU A 279 -6.14 13.60 -10.55
C LEU A 279 -5.60 12.23 -10.93
N THR A 280 -5.76 11.22 -10.07
CA THR A 280 -5.27 9.86 -10.33
C THR A 280 -5.89 9.26 -11.58
N TYR A 281 -7.20 9.43 -11.79
CA TYR A 281 -7.88 8.98 -13.00
C TYR A 281 -7.24 9.60 -14.26
N ARG A 282 -6.99 10.92 -14.24
CA ARG A 282 -6.34 11.63 -15.36
C ARG A 282 -4.88 11.22 -15.53
N PHE A 283 -4.14 11.00 -14.44
CA PHE A 283 -2.78 10.50 -14.47
C PHE A 283 -2.71 9.10 -15.09
N CYS A 284 -3.62 8.19 -14.73
CA CYS A 284 -3.69 6.86 -15.33
C CYS A 284 -3.91 6.93 -16.84
N LEU A 285 -4.86 7.76 -17.30
CA LEU A 285 -5.09 7.96 -18.75
C LEU A 285 -3.87 8.58 -19.46
N GLY A 286 -3.19 9.54 -18.83
CA GLY A 286 -1.95 10.11 -19.34
C GLY A 286 -0.84 9.06 -19.46
N LEU A 287 -0.70 8.20 -18.46
CA LEU A 287 0.26 7.10 -18.46
C LEU A 287 -0.06 6.04 -19.53
N GLN A 288 -1.32 5.70 -19.73
CA GLN A 288 -1.76 4.81 -20.81
C GLN A 288 -1.43 5.40 -22.19
N ARG A 289 -1.75 6.68 -22.42
CA ARG A 289 -1.43 7.37 -23.68
C ARG A 289 0.08 7.43 -23.92
N SER A 290 0.86 7.67 -22.88
CA SER A 290 2.32 7.68 -22.98
C SER A 290 2.90 6.28 -23.25
N ASP A 291 2.27 5.19 -22.77
CA ASP A 291 2.68 3.83 -23.16
C ASP A 291 2.31 3.55 -24.64
N ARG A 292 1.12 3.97 -25.10
CA ARG A 292 0.68 3.82 -26.51
C ARG A 292 1.53 4.64 -27.48
N ALA A 293 1.89 5.87 -27.13
CA ALA A 293 2.74 6.71 -27.97
C ALA A 293 4.08 6.03 -28.29
N VAL A 294 4.67 5.35 -27.30
CA VAL A 294 5.92 4.59 -27.49
C VAL A 294 5.71 3.35 -28.37
N LEU A 295 4.56 2.68 -28.29
CA LEU A 295 4.24 1.53 -29.15
C LEU A 295 3.96 1.94 -30.60
N GLU A 296 3.42 3.14 -30.81
CA GLU A 296 3.12 3.70 -32.14
C GLU A 296 4.35 4.34 -32.80
N HIS A 297 5.18 5.06 -32.05
CA HIS A 297 6.28 5.87 -32.62
C HIS A 297 7.68 5.35 -32.29
N GLY A 298 7.83 4.50 -31.28
CA GLY A 298 9.11 4.06 -30.73
C GLY A 298 9.55 4.85 -29.51
N ILE A 299 10.70 4.47 -28.93
CA ILE A 299 11.30 5.17 -27.80
C ILE A 299 11.99 6.44 -28.28
N GLU A 300 11.64 7.57 -27.65
CA GLU A 300 12.36 8.85 -27.75
C GLU A 300 13.84 8.66 -27.35
N THR A 301 14.77 8.89 -28.30
CA THR A 301 16.21 8.72 -28.02
C THR A 301 16.85 9.98 -27.44
N GLY A 302 16.20 11.14 -27.54
CA GLY A 302 16.78 12.45 -27.23
C GLY A 302 17.79 12.95 -28.25
N VAL A 303 18.02 12.23 -29.36
CA VAL A 303 18.91 12.66 -30.45
C VAL A 303 18.09 13.42 -31.50
N ILE A 304 18.36 14.71 -31.63
CA ILE A 304 17.72 15.58 -32.63
C ILE A 304 18.58 15.64 -33.89
N LYS A 305 17.96 15.33 -35.04
CA LYS A 305 18.60 15.43 -36.37
C LYS A 305 17.91 16.51 -37.20
N ARG A 306 18.69 17.42 -37.77
CA ARG A 306 18.22 18.39 -38.76
C ARG A 306 18.31 17.80 -40.16
N LEU A 307 17.20 17.80 -40.89
CA LEU A 307 17.13 17.31 -42.27
C LEU A 307 17.61 18.38 -43.28
N PRO A 308 17.99 17.99 -44.51
CA PRO A 308 18.50 18.94 -45.53
C PRO A 308 17.55 20.09 -45.86
N HIS A 309 16.23 19.88 -45.74
CA HIS A 309 15.19 20.90 -45.93
C HIS A 309 14.89 21.76 -44.69
N GLY A 310 15.61 21.56 -43.58
CA GLY A 310 15.54 22.40 -42.38
C GLY A 310 14.64 21.91 -41.25
N GLU A 311 13.90 20.82 -41.45
CA GLU A 311 13.09 20.18 -40.41
C GLU A 311 13.94 19.54 -39.31
N TYR A 312 13.47 19.58 -38.07
CA TYR A 312 14.08 18.90 -36.94
C TYR A 312 13.23 17.69 -36.57
N ILE A 313 13.86 16.51 -36.61
CA ILE A 313 13.23 15.26 -36.16
C ILE A 313 13.95 14.75 -34.93
N GLU A 314 13.19 14.19 -33.99
CA GLU A 314 13.74 13.34 -32.96
C GLU A 314 13.83 11.91 -33.51
N VAL A 315 15.02 11.32 -33.41
CA VAL A 315 15.21 9.93 -33.78
C VAL A 315 14.50 9.06 -32.75
N HIS A 316 13.53 8.27 -33.20
CA HIS A 316 12.86 7.29 -32.36
C HIS A 316 13.45 5.91 -32.62
N GLN A 317 13.58 5.10 -31.58
CA GLN A 317 13.97 3.69 -31.70
C GLN A 317 12.71 2.81 -31.70
N PRO A 318 12.33 2.18 -32.83
CA PRO A 318 11.25 1.20 -32.87
C PRO A 318 11.50 0.04 -31.91
N LEU A 319 10.44 -0.40 -31.23
CA LEU A 319 10.45 -1.60 -30.37
C LEU A 319 10.20 -2.90 -31.15
N GLY A 320 9.55 -2.78 -32.32
CA GLY A 320 9.14 -3.90 -33.15
C GLY A 320 9.69 -3.80 -34.58
N PRO A 321 9.13 -4.58 -35.50
CA PRO A 321 9.47 -4.50 -36.91
C PRO A 321 9.20 -3.11 -37.49
N VAL A 322 9.89 -2.79 -38.58
CA VAL A 322 9.70 -1.56 -39.35
C VAL A 322 9.18 -1.89 -40.74
N ASP A 323 8.42 -0.97 -41.35
CA ASP A 323 7.96 -1.08 -42.73
C ASP A 323 9.09 -0.78 -43.74
N GLU A 324 8.78 -0.86 -45.03
CA GLU A 324 9.72 -0.57 -46.13
C GLU A 324 10.24 0.88 -46.12
N TYR A 325 9.52 1.80 -45.47
CA TYR A 325 9.85 3.22 -45.37
C TYR A 325 10.55 3.57 -44.05
N GLY A 326 10.79 2.60 -43.17
CA GLY A 326 11.43 2.78 -41.87
C GLY A 326 10.50 3.28 -40.77
N HIS A 327 9.19 3.29 -40.99
CA HIS A 327 8.23 3.58 -39.92
C HIS A 327 8.03 2.35 -39.03
N PRO A 328 7.89 2.54 -37.71
CA PRO A 328 7.56 1.44 -36.81
C PRO A 328 6.19 0.86 -37.16
N ILE A 329 6.09 -0.48 -37.20
CA ILE A 329 4.79 -1.15 -37.23
C ILE A 329 4.21 -1.04 -35.82
N PRO A 330 3.03 -0.42 -35.62
CA PRO A 330 2.46 -0.22 -34.29
C PRO A 330 2.25 -1.55 -33.57
N LEU A 331 2.76 -1.65 -32.35
CA LEU A 331 2.59 -2.85 -31.51
C LEU A 331 1.32 -2.75 -30.67
N GLU A 332 0.67 -3.89 -30.46
CA GLU A 332 -0.49 -3.96 -29.57
C GLU A 332 -0.09 -3.89 -28.09
N TYR A 333 -0.93 -3.26 -27.28
CA TYR A 333 -0.70 -3.19 -25.84
C TYR A 333 -1.14 -4.48 -25.15
N GLN A 334 -0.20 -5.19 -24.52
CA GLN A 334 -0.43 -6.47 -23.84
C GLN A 334 -0.40 -6.38 -22.31
N GLY A 335 -0.55 -5.18 -21.73
CA GLY A 335 -0.51 -5.01 -20.27
C GLY A 335 0.90 -5.04 -19.65
N ALA A 336 1.95 -5.33 -20.43
CA ALA A 336 3.33 -5.33 -19.95
C ALA A 336 3.89 -3.91 -19.75
N MET A 337 5.00 -3.80 -19.01
CA MET A 337 5.70 -2.52 -18.87
C MET A 337 6.41 -2.16 -20.17
N VAL A 338 6.02 -1.03 -20.77
CA VAL A 338 6.70 -0.48 -21.96
C VAL A 338 7.94 0.32 -21.53
N PRO A 339 9.15 -0.02 -22.02
CA PRO A 339 10.35 0.76 -21.73
C PRO A 339 10.28 2.12 -22.44
N LYS A 340 10.64 3.20 -21.73
CA LYS A 340 10.57 4.58 -22.25
C LYS A 340 11.93 5.27 -22.38
N LYS A 341 13.01 4.56 -22.08
CA LYS A 341 14.36 5.11 -22.09
C LYS A 341 15.30 4.10 -22.71
N MET A 342 16.18 4.58 -23.59
CA MET A 342 17.18 3.75 -24.28
C MET A 342 18.12 3.02 -23.33
N ASN A 343 18.42 3.60 -22.16
CA ASN A 343 19.25 2.94 -21.15
C ASN A 343 18.62 1.66 -20.57
N LYS A 344 17.29 1.51 -20.64
CA LYS A 344 16.60 0.27 -20.26
C LYS A 344 16.66 -0.81 -21.34
N LEU A 345 17.08 -0.45 -22.55
CA LEU A 345 17.34 -1.37 -23.66
C LEU A 345 18.84 -1.73 -23.79
N GLY A 346 19.66 -1.41 -22.78
CA GLY A 346 21.10 -1.68 -22.83
C GLY A 346 21.90 -0.78 -23.78
N ALA A 347 21.31 0.28 -24.34
CA ALA A 347 21.97 1.14 -25.32
C ALA A 347 23.24 1.85 -24.81
N ALA A 348 23.36 2.02 -23.49
CA ALA A 348 24.53 2.63 -22.86
C ALA A 348 25.68 1.63 -22.60
N GLY A 349 25.45 0.33 -22.85
CA GLY A 349 26.39 -0.73 -22.50
C GLY A 349 26.55 -0.93 -20.99
N GLN A 350 27.62 -1.64 -20.62
CA GLN A 350 28.00 -1.88 -19.24
C GLN A 350 29.34 -1.18 -18.92
N PRO A 351 29.56 -0.73 -17.68
CA PRO A 351 30.88 -0.27 -17.26
C PRO A 351 31.89 -1.43 -17.36
N GLY A 352 33.16 -1.11 -17.61
CA GLY A 352 34.23 -2.12 -17.64
C GLY A 352 34.33 -2.88 -16.30
N THR A 353 34.71 -4.16 -16.37
CA THR A 353 34.81 -4.98 -15.15
C THR A 353 36.03 -4.58 -14.32
N GLY A 354 35.95 -4.82 -13.01
CA GLY A 354 37.02 -4.54 -12.07
C GLY A 354 36.51 -4.14 -10.70
N SER A 355 37.45 -3.80 -9.84
CA SER A 355 37.12 -3.15 -8.57
C SER A 355 36.75 -1.69 -8.81
N PHE A 356 36.17 -1.04 -7.79
CA PHE A 356 35.84 0.38 -7.85
C PHE A 356 37.02 1.29 -8.21
N LEU A 357 38.27 0.88 -7.92
CA LEU A 357 39.48 1.69 -8.14
C LEU A 357 40.44 1.13 -9.18
N ARG A 358 40.23 -0.10 -9.67
CA ARG A 358 41.18 -0.78 -10.55
C ARG A 358 40.43 -1.61 -11.58
N PRO A 359 40.69 -1.42 -12.88
CA PRO A 359 40.10 -2.23 -13.93
C PRO A 359 40.72 -3.63 -13.92
N ASP A 360 39.93 -4.61 -14.36
CA ASP A 360 40.45 -5.94 -14.71
C ASP A 360 41.29 -5.86 -16.00
N PRO A 361 42.13 -6.86 -16.29
CA PRO A 361 42.75 -7.01 -17.60
C PRO A 361 41.68 -6.97 -18.71
N TRP A 362 41.97 -6.26 -19.80
CA TRP A 362 40.98 -6.02 -20.85
C TRP A 362 40.43 -7.32 -21.47
N GLN A 363 41.25 -8.38 -21.54
CA GLN A 363 40.81 -9.69 -22.05
C GLN A 363 39.73 -10.31 -21.16
N GLU A 364 39.87 -10.20 -19.83
CA GLU A 364 38.88 -10.73 -18.88
C GLU A 364 37.59 -9.92 -18.97
N SER A 365 37.69 -8.58 -19.00
CA SER A 365 36.52 -7.71 -19.14
C SER A 365 35.76 -7.97 -20.44
N GLU A 366 36.45 -8.21 -21.56
CA GLU A 366 35.82 -8.53 -22.85
C GLU A 366 35.11 -9.90 -22.79
N GLN A 367 35.75 -10.89 -22.17
CA GLN A 367 35.15 -12.21 -22.00
C GLN A 367 33.91 -12.16 -21.09
N HIS A 368 33.95 -11.40 -19.99
CA HIS A 368 32.79 -11.20 -19.12
C HIS A 368 31.62 -10.56 -19.87
N PHE A 369 31.89 -9.48 -20.62
CA PHE A 369 30.86 -8.82 -21.42
C PHE A 369 30.24 -9.75 -22.46
N ALA A 370 31.08 -10.53 -23.17
CA ALA A 370 30.60 -11.51 -24.16
C ALA A 370 29.71 -12.58 -23.52
N ASN A 371 30.12 -13.13 -22.38
CA ASN A 371 29.36 -14.14 -21.64
C ASN A 371 28.00 -13.59 -21.17
N GLU A 372 27.97 -12.38 -20.61
CA GLU A 372 26.72 -11.77 -20.13
C GLU A 372 25.74 -11.49 -21.28
N LEU A 373 26.24 -10.96 -22.39
CA LEU A 373 25.43 -10.72 -23.59
C LEU A 373 24.90 -12.04 -24.17
N GLU A 374 25.72 -13.10 -24.19
CA GLU A 374 25.28 -14.43 -24.63
C GLU A 374 24.19 -14.99 -23.71
N GLU A 375 24.34 -14.88 -22.39
CA GLU A 375 23.34 -15.33 -21.42
C GLU A 375 22.04 -14.52 -21.50
N GLU A 376 22.10 -13.20 -21.67
CA GLU A 376 20.92 -12.37 -21.89
C GLU A 376 20.17 -12.78 -23.17
N HIS A 377 20.89 -12.96 -24.28
CA HIS A 377 20.29 -13.43 -25.54
C HIS A 377 19.70 -14.84 -25.41
N LYS A 378 20.35 -15.76 -24.69
CA LYS A 378 19.82 -17.09 -24.40
C LYS A 378 18.51 -17.01 -23.62
N GLN A 379 18.44 -16.16 -22.60
CA GLN A 379 17.25 -15.95 -21.78
C GLN A 379 16.08 -15.38 -22.62
N LEU A 380 16.34 -14.31 -23.38
CA LEU A 380 15.33 -13.70 -24.26
C LEU A 380 14.82 -14.69 -25.31
N THR A 381 15.72 -15.45 -25.93
CA THR A 381 15.36 -16.47 -26.93
C THR A 381 14.54 -17.59 -26.30
N ALA A 382 14.87 -18.02 -25.08
CA ALA A 382 14.09 -19.04 -24.37
C ALA A 382 12.67 -18.57 -24.08
N LEU A 383 12.50 -17.34 -23.59
CA LEU A 383 11.18 -16.74 -23.33
C LEU A 383 10.38 -16.59 -24.63
N LYS A 384 11.01 -16.11 -25.70
CA LYS A 384 10.36 -15.97 -27.01
C LYS A 384 9.84 -17.32 -27.53
N LYS A 385 10.65 -18.39 -27.44
CA LYS A 385 10.23 -19.74 -27.82
C LYS A 385 9.05 -20.26 -26.99
N VAL A 386 8.99 -19.92 -25.71
CA VAL A 386 7.85 -20.28 -24.85
C VAL A 386 6.59 -19.52 -25.27
N GLN A 387 6.73 -18.24 -25.59
CA GLN A 387 5.63 -17.42 -26.08
C GLN A 387 5.10 -17.91 -27.42
N GLU A 388 5.97 -18.15 -28.41
CA GLU A 388 5.58 -18.67 -29.73
C GLU A 388 4.85 -20.02 -29.62
N ARG A 389 5.25 -20.89 -28.67
CA ARG A 389 4.54 -22.15 -28.42
C ARG A 389 3.14 -21.93 -27.83
N ALA A 390 3.01 -20.99 -26.90
CA ALA A 390 1.72 -20.67 -26.30
C ALA A 390 0.76 -20.07 -27.34
N ASP A 391 1.26 -19.20 -28.23
CA ASP A 391 0.46 -18.58 -29.29
C ASP A 391 -0.05 -19.62 -30.30
N ILE A 392 0.74 -20.67 -30.58
CA ILE A 392 0.32 -21.80 -31.44
C ILE A 392 -0.77 -22.65 -30.77
N ASP A 393 -0.69 -22.85 -29.45
CA ASP A 393 -1.69 -23.66 -28.72
C ASP A 393 -3.03 -22.92 -28.52
N GLU A 394 -3.06 -21.59 -28.68
CA GLU A 394 -4.27 -20.74 -28.60
C GLU A 394 -4.97 -20.51 -29.96
N HIS A 395 -4.39 -20.94 -31.08
CA HIS A 395 -4.98 -20.85 -32.44
C HIS A 395 -5.28 -22.24 -33.02
#